data_AF-A0A293MIZ0-F1
#
_entry.id   AF-A0A293MIZ0-F1
#
_cell.length_a   1.000
_cell.length_b   1.000
_cell.length_c   1.000
_cell.angle_alpha   90.00
_cell.angle_beta   90.00
_cell.angle_gamma   90.00
#
_symmetry.space_group_name_H-M   'P 1'
#
loop_
_entity.id
_entity.type
_entity.pdbx_description
1 polymer ?
#
loop_
_entity_poly.entity_id
_entity_poly.type
_entity_poly.pdbx_seq_one_letter_code
_entity_poly.pdbx_strand_id
1 'polypeptide(L)'
;MYLSGAPGTGKRTGKTACLMSIIDACSKASHKFSSIYINCMALTTSNTIYSKVIEGCGGTSTAGNRLEVVKKLLTSRGQPVVVVLDEIDQLDSRHQAVLYSLFELPQYKNSRLILFGIANALDLTDRVLPHLQAYGCRPRLLHFKPYSQPEIEAILNDRLHECSAVVQPLALEFCARKVAACTGDARKALDICRRAIEVVEHDTKDILTPRPRHGYNPGSPRKAQVGVSHISTVFGASGEPDTLPLQQKLLLCAVLVTIKTKKLRDIPQGKLQEVYGRICKKHQLFGDQSDFQSLCALLEARGLIRIKKHREIRLCKAGGTTH
;
A
#
# COMPACT_ATOMS: atom_id res chain seq x y z
N MET A 1 -16.80 7.21 14.85
CA MET A 1 -15.70 7.96 14.21
C MET A 1 -15.02 7.06 13.19
N TYR A 2 -14.56 7.63 12.08
CA TYR A 2 -13.91 6.89 11.01
C TYR A 2 -12.54 7.50 10.69
N LEU A 3 -11.50 6.67 10.62
CA LEU A 3 -10.12 7.06 10.38
C LEU A 3 -9.66 6.51 9.03
N SER A 4 -9.27 7.40 8.11
CA SER A 4 -8.77 7.04 6.77
C SER A 4 -7.33 7.53 6.54
N GLY A 5 -6.68 7.10 5.46
CA GLY A 5 -5.35 7.57 5.02
C GLY A 5 -4.79 6.67 3.91
N ALA A 6 -3.53 6.77 3.52
CA ALA A 6 -2.88 5.76 2.66
C ALA A 6 -2.15 4.70 3.51
N PRO A 7 -1.94 3.46 3.03
CA PRO A 7 -1.09 2.49 3.73
C PRO A 7 0.30 3.07 3.99
N GLY A 8 0.90 2.71 5.13
CA GLY A 8 2.26 3.15 5.48
C GLY A 8 2.41 4.61 5.97
N THR A 9 1.31 5.36 6.05
CA THR A 9 1.21 6.58 6.89
C THR A 9 1.27 6.30 8.41
N GLY A 10 1.87 5.17 8.82
CA GLY A 10 1.93 4.76 10.23
C GLY A 10 0.58 4.26 10.78
N LYS A 11 -0.39 3.86 9.95
CA LYS A 11 -1.73 3.45 10.44
C LYS A 11 -1.70 2.35 11.51
N ARG A 12 -1.00 1.24 11.24
CA ARG A 12 -0.98 0.07 12.14
C ARG A 12 -0.16 0.28 13.41
N THR A 13 0.85 1.17 13.38
CA THR A 13 1.81 1.36 14.48
C THR A 13 1.69 2.72 15.17
N GLY A 14 1.06 3.69 14.53
CA GLY A 14 0.90 5.06 15.00
C GLY A 14 -0.56 5.38 15.31
N LYS A 15 -1.55 4.92 14.53
CA LYS A 15 -2.97 5.13 14.88
C LYS A 15 -3.49 4.05 15.80
N THR A 16 -3.24 2.78 15.53
CA THR A 16 -3.63 1.71 16.47
C THR A 16 -2.86 1.88 17.77
N ALA A 17 -1.56 2.18 17.75
CA ALA A 17 -0.84 2.47 18.98
C ALA A 17 -1.31 3.77 19.64
N CYS A 18 -1.49 4.90 18.94
CA CYS A 18 -1.97 6.12 19.59
C CYS A 18 -3.41 5.96 20.11
N LEU A 19 -4.30 5.30 19.38
CA LEU A 19 -5.65 5.00 19.84
C LEU A 19 -5.62 4.03 21.03
N MET A 20 -4.77 3.00 21.00
CA MET A 20 -4.58 2.10 22.15
C MET A 20 -3.93 2.80 23.34
N SER A 21 -2.96 3.69 23.12
CA SER A 21 -2.32 4.50 24.15
C SER A 21 -3.29 5.51 24.74
N ILE A 22 -4.17 6.10 23.92
CA ILE A 22 -5.25 6.99 24.39
C ILE A 22 -6.29 6.19 25.15
N ILE A 23 -6.69 5.01 24.66
CA ILE A 23 -7.62 4.11 25.35
C ILE A 23 -7.02 3.64 26.68
N ASP A 24 -5.74 3.29 26.71
CA ASP A 24 -5.00 2.86 27.89
C ASP A 24 -4.79 4.03 28.87
N ALA A 25 -4.49 5.23 28.38
CA ALA A 25 -4.41 6.45 29.19
C ALA A 25 -5.78 6.84 29.78
N CYS A 26 -6.86 6.73 29.00
CA CYS A 26 -8.23 6.97 29.47
C CYS A 26 -8.71 5.90 30.46
N SER A 27 -8.28 4.65 30.30
CA SER A 27 -8.52 3.57 31.25
C SER A 27 -7.81 3.84 32.59
N LYS A 28 -6.56 4.31 32.52
CA LYS A 28 -5.78 4.76 33.69
C LYS A 28 -6.36 6.01 34.36
N ALA A 29 -7.06 6.86 33.61
CA ALA A 29 -7.70 8.09 34.10
C ALA A 29 -9.05 7.88 34.83
N SER A 30 -9.38 6.65 35.25
CA SER A 30 -10.56 6.33 36.10
C SER A 30 -11.94 6.42 35.43
N HIS A 31 -12.00 6.45 34.09
CA HIS A 31 -13.28 6.31 33.39
C HIS A 31 -13.64 4.83 33.22
N LYS A 32 -14.80 4.42 33.75
CA LYS A 32 -15.32 3.05 33.62
C LYS A 32 -15.95 2.84 32.25
N PHE A 33 -15.18 2.37 31.27
CA PHE A 33 -15.66 1.95 29.94
C PHE A 33 -15.05 0.61 29.55
N SER A 34 -15.78 -0.18 28.75
CA SER A 34 -15.25 -1.41 28.15
C SER A 34 -14.66 -1.10 26.79
N SER A 35 -13.43 -1.55 26.51
CA SER A 35 -12.78 -1.39 25.21
C SER A 35 -12.59 -2.73 24.52
N ILE A 36 -13.02 -2.82 23.26
CA ILE A 36 -12.92 -4.03 22.44
C ILE A 36 -12.14 -3.67 21.17
N TYR A 37 -11.08 -4.42 20.90
CA TYR A 37 -10.31 -4.30 19.66
C TYR A 37 -10.54 -5.50 18.76
N ILE A 38 -10.88 -5.25 17.50
CA ILE A 38 -11.13 -6.28 16.50
C ILE A 38 -10.33 -5.94 15.25
N ASN A 39 -9.43 -6.83 14.87
CA ASN A 39 -8.77 -6.78 13.57
C ASN A 39 -9.63 -7.52 12.54
N CYS A 40 -10.19 -6.79 11.58
CA CYS A 40 -11.10 -7.38 10.59
C CYS A 40 -10.39 -8.31 9.60
N MET A 41 -9.05 -8.19 9.42
CA MET A 41 -8.26 -9.13 8.62
C MET A 41 -8.24 -10.55 9.21
N ALA A 42 -8.39 -10.69 10.53
CA ALA A 42 -8.37 -11.99 11.19
C ALA A 42 -9.71 -12.74 11.10
N LEU A 43 -10.74 -12.11 10.53
CA LEU A 43 -12.07 -12.69 10.43
C LEU A 43 -12.19 -13.50 9.13
N THR A 44 -12.63 -14.75 9.24
CA THR A 44 -12.91 -15.62 8.07
C THR A 44 -14.20 -15.24 7.34
N THR A 45 -15.20 -14.74 8.08
CA THR A 45 -16.50 -14.34 7.54
C THR A 45 -16.96 -13.05 8.23
N SER A 46 -17.49 -12.09 7.48
CA SER A 46 -17.90 -10.78 8.04
C SER A 46 -18.91 -10.89 9.20
N ASN A 47 -19.74 -11.94 9.24
CA ASN A 47 -20.72 -12.18 10.32
C ASN A 47 -20.11 -12.65 11.65
N THR A 48 -18.83 -13.08 11.69
CA THR A 48 -18.16 -13.45 12.94
C THR A 48 -17.80 -12.23 13.79
N ILE A 49 -17.83 -11.02 13.21
CA ILE A 49 -17.61 -9.77 13.94
C ILE A 49 -18.61 -9.62 15.10
N TYR A 50 -19.87 -9.99 14.89
CA TYR A 50 -20.90 -9.89 15.93
C TYR A 50 -20.62 -10.84 17.09
N SER A 51 -20.12 -12.06 16.81
CA SER A 51 -19.69 -12.99 17.86
C SER A 51 -18.53 -12.42 18.67
N LYS A 52 -17.54 -11.80 18.01
CA LYS A 52 -16.41 -11.16 18.68
C LYS A 52 -16.82 -9.97 19.55
N VAL A 53 -17.81 -9.19 19.10
CA VAL A 53 -18.37 -8.10 19.90
C VAL A 53 -19.15 -8.64 21.10
N ILE A 54 -19.91 -9.74 20.95
CA ILE A 54 -20.63 -10.39 22.06
C ILE A 54 -19.63 -10.93 23.10
N GLU A 55 -18.61 -11.65 22.66
CA GLU A 55 -17.53 -12.17 23.51
C GLU A 55 -16.84 -11.02 24.28
N GLY A 56 -16.49 -9.94 23.58
CA GLY A 56 -15.85 -8.77 24.20
C GLY A 56 -16.75 -7.99 25.18
N CYS A 57 -18.07 -8.10 25.05
CA CYS A 57 -19.03 -7.55 26.01
C CYS A 57 -19.31 -8.47 27.20
N GLY A 58 -18.69 -9.67 27.26
CA GLY A 58 -18.94 -10.66 28.32
C GLY A 58 -20.23 -11.47 28.12
N GLY A 59 -20.82 -11.45 26.92
CA GLY A 59 -21.98 -12.26 26.57
C GLY A 59 -21.60 -13.63 26.03
N THR A 60 -22.49 -14.61 26.17
CA THR A 60 -22.34 -15.93 25.53
C THR A 60 -22.91 -15.88 24.11
N SER A 61 -22.15 -16.37 23.13
CA SER A 61 -22.59 -16.39 21.72
C SER A 61 -23.62 -17.50 21.50
N THR A 62 -24.91 -17.22 21.74
CA THR A 62 -26.00 -18.18 21.51
C THR A 62 -26.28 -18.38 20.01
N ALA A 63 -26.69 -19.58 19.62
CA ALA A 63 -27.20 -19.87 18.28
C ALA A 63 -28.50 -19.07 18.04
N GLY A 64 -28.44 -18.05 17.18
CA GLY A 64 -29.55 -17.13 16.91
C GLY A 64 -29.11 -15.92 16.09
N ASN A 65 -30.00 -14.93 15.92
CA ASN A 65 -29.70 -13.70 15.17
C ASN A 65 -28.71 -12.83 15.95
N ARG A 66 -27.40 -13.01 15.71
CA ARG A 66 -26.29 -12.38 16.46
C ARG A 66 -26.40 -10.85 16.54
N LEU A 67 -26.94 -10.23 15.50
CA LEU A 67 -27.16 -8.79 15.45
C LEU A 67 -28.15 -8.31 16.53
N GLU A 68 -29.23 -9.06 16.77
CA GLU A 68 -30.22 -8.69 17.80
C GLU A 68 -29.66 -8.84 19.21
N VAL A 69 -28.82 -9.85 19.43
CA VAL A 69 -28.12 -10.04 20.72
C VAL A 69 -27.18 -8.89 20.98
N VAL A 70 -26.37 -8.48 19.99
CA VAL A 70 -25.50 -7.30 20.07
C VAL A 70 -26.33 -6.05 20.36
N LYS A 71 -27.44 -5.82 19.65
CA LYS A 71 -28.33 -4.69 19.89
C LYS A 71 -28.81 -4.65 21.34
N LYS A 72 -29.37 -5.76 21.85
CA LYS A 72 -29.85 -5.86 23.25
C LYS A 72 -28.74 -5.59 24.27
N LEU A 73 -27.55 -6.14 24.07
CA LEU A 73 -26.39 -5.93 24.94
C LEU A 73 -25.97 -4.46 24.98
N LEU A 74 -25.97 -3.77 23.84
CA LEU A 74 -25.54 -2.37 23.73
C LEU A 74 -26.60 -1.37 24.20
N THR A 75 -27.89 -1.72 24.15
CA THR A 75 -29.01 -0.87 24.63
C THR A 75 -29.39 -1.10 26.10
N SER A 76 -28.91 -2.18 26.73
CA SER A 76 -29.13 -2.41 28.16
C SER A 76 -28.47 -1.33 29.02
N ARG A 77 -28.79 -1.21 30.31
CA ARG A 77 -28.09 -0.27 31.22
C ARG A 77 -26.68 -0.77 31.53
N GLY A 78 -25.68 0.12 31.48
CA GLY A 78 -24.30 -0.19 31.87
C GLY A 78 -23.29 0.87 31.41
N GLN A 79 -22.02 0.48 31.36
CA GLN A 79 -20.89 1.36 30.98
C GLN A 79 -20.77 1.58 29.45
N PRO A 80 -20.22 2.72 28.99
CA PRO A 80 -19.91 2.90 27.57
C PRO A 80 -19.01 1.80 27.02
N VAL A 81 -19.27 1.36 25.79
CA VAL A 81 -18.45 0.34 25.11
C VAL A 81 -17.77 0.98 23.91
N VAL A 82 -16.45 1.01 23.92
CA VAL A 82 -15.61 1.49 22.83
C VAL A 82 -15.20 0.30 21.97
N VAL A 83 -15.63 0.27 20.72
CA VAL A 83 -15.25 -0.77 19.75
C VAL A 83 -14.35 -0.17 18.70
N VAL A 84 -13.15 -0.73 18.55
CA VAL A 84 -12.17 -0.36 17.55
C VAL A 84 -12.10 -1.46 16.50
N LEU A 85 -12.48 -1.14 15.27
CA LEU A 85 -12.40 -2.01 14.11
C LEU A 85 -11.22 -1.57 13.25
N ASP A 86 -10.16 -2.39 13.21
CA ASP A 86 -9.02 -2.18 12.31
C ASP A 86 -9.24 -2.90 10.97
N GLU A 87 -8.73 -2.32 9.89
CA GLU A 87 -8.89 -2.81 8.49
C GLU A 87 -10.37 -3.07 8.12
N ILE A 88 -11.26 -2.13 8.44
CA ILE A 88 -12.73 -2.26 8.26
C ILE A 88 -13.15 -2.44 6.78
N ASP A 89 -12.28 -2.08 5.83
CA ASP A 89 -12.44 -2.33 4.41
C ASP A 89 -12.50 -3.83 4.06
N GLN A 90 -11.99 -4.72 4.92
CA GLN A 90 -12.19 -6.17 4.77
C GLN A 90 -13.65 -6.61 4.95
N LEU A 91 -14.48 -5.79 5.61
CA LEU A 91 -15.90 -6.06 5.76
C LEU A 91 -16.73 -5.58 4.56
N ASP A 92 -16.11 -4.87 3.60
CA ASP A 92 -16.74 -4.41 2.34
C ASP A 92 -16.95 -5.59 1.37
N SER A 93 -17.92 -6.45 1.70
CA SER A 93 -18.39 -7.51 0.82
C SER A 93 -19.47 -7.00 -0.15
N ARG A 94 -19.82 -7.81 -1.18
CA ARG A 94 -20.71 -7.43 -2.30
C ARG A 94 -22.04 -6.77 -1.92
N HIS A 95 -22.56 -6.99 -0.72
CA HIS A 95 -23.83 -6.41 -0.26
C HIS A 95 -23.69 -5.41 0.87
N GLN A 96 -22.48 -5.17 1.40
CA GLN A 96 -22.19 -4.16 2.44
C GLN A 96 -23.05 -4.21 3.72
N ALA A 97 -23.92 -5.21 3.87
CA ALA A 97 -24.96 -5.25 4.89
C ALA A 97 -24.41 -5.23 6.32
N VAL A 98 -23.27 -5.90 6.54
CA VAL A 98 -22.59 -5.93 7.84
C VAL A 98 -22.05 -4.55 8.20
N LEU A 99 -21.44 -3.86 7.24
CA LEU A 99 -20.83 -2.55 7.45
C LEU A 99 -21.91 -1.52 7.78
N TYR A 100 -23.02 -1.50 7.03
CA TYR A 100 -24.18 -0.65 7.33
C TYR A 100 -24.76 -0.94 8.72
N SER A 101 -24.98 -2.21 9.03
CA SER A 101 -25.54 -2.63 10.33
C SER A 101 -24.65 -2.15 11.49
N LEU A 102 -23.33 -2.23 11.37
CA LEU A 102 -22.38 -1.77 12.39
C LEU A 102 -22.42 -0.25 12.59
N PHE A 103 -22.54 0.54 11.52
CA PHE A 103 -22.65 2.00 11.63
C PHE A 103 -24.02 2.46 12.14
N GLU A 104 -25.05 1.63 12.03
CA GLU A 104 -26.37 1.91 12.60
C GLU A 104 -26.40 1.66 14.12
N LEU A 105 -25.58 0.73 14.65
CA LEU A 105 -25.59 0.36 16.08
C LEU A 105 -25.43 1.56 17.06
N PRO A 106 -24.56 2.57 16.83
CA PRO A 106 -24.46 3.75 17.68
C PRO A 106 -25.70 4.66 17.63
N GLN A 107 -26.51 4.59 16.56
CA GLN A 107 -27.64 5.50 16.34
C GLN A 107 -28.92 5.07 17.10
N TYR A 108 -28.99 3.81 17.55
CA TYR A 108 -30.14 3.32 18.30
C TYR A 108 -30.33 4.09 19.62
N LYS A 109 -31.59 4.30 20.00
CA LYS A 109 -31.95 4.96 21.27
C LYS A 109 -31.34 4.17 22.44
N ASN A 110 -30.69 4.87 23.36
CA ASN A 110 -29.96 4.30 24.50
C ASN A 110 -28.75 3.42 24.14
N SER A 111 -28.23 3.50 22.91
CA SER A 111 -26.99 2.83 22.55
C SER A 111 -25.80 3.44 23.30
N ARG A 112 -24.98 2.58 23.91
CA ARG A 112 -23.75 2.97 24.62
C ARG A 112 -22.49 2.73 23.79
N LEU A 113 -22.65 2.45 22.50
CA LEU A 113 -21.57 2.07 21.60
C LEU A 113 -20.84 3.30 21.04
N ILE A 114 -19.52 3.34 21.22
CA ILE A 114 -18.61 4.26 20.55
C ILE A 114 -17.80 3.47 19.54
N LEU A 115 -18.11 3.62 18.26
CA LEU A 115 -17.46 2.89 17.17
C LEU A 115 -16.30 3.71 16.57
N PHE A 116 -15.11 3.11 16.50
CA PHE A 116 -13.96 3.60 15.75
C PHE A 116 -13.68 2.64 14.59
N GLY A 117 -13.83 3.10 13.34
CA GLY A 117 -13.43 2.33 12.16
C GLY A 117 -12.12 2.87 11.58
N ILE A 118 -11.13 2.02 11.40
CA ILE A 118 -9.85 2.34 10.74
C ILE A 118 -9.83 1.62 9.40
N ALA A 119 -9.60 2.35 8.32
CA ALA A 119 -9.57 1.77 6.97
C ALA A 119 -8.33 2.17 6.18
N ASN A 120 -7.98 1.32 5.20
CA ASN A 120 -6.90 1.60 4.29
C ASN A 120 -7.28 2.45 3.09
N ALA A 121 -8.45 2.22 2.50
CA ALA A 121 -8.93 2.98 1.36
C ALA A 121 -9.71 4.24 1.77
N LEU A 122 -9.42 5.36 1.10
CA LEU A 122 -10.31 6.52 1.05
C LEU A 122 -11.61 6.21 0.30
N ASP A 123 -11.55 5.27 -0.65
CA ASP A 123 -12.68 4.94 -1.52
C ASP A 123 -13.87 4.34 -0.75
N LEU A 124 -13.63 3.71 0.40
CA LEU A 124 -14.71 3.19 1.24
C LEU A 124 -15.55 4.36 1.80
N THR A 125 -14.90 5.50 2.09
CA THR A 125 -15.63 6.68 2.55
C THR A 125 -16.49 7.28 1.46
N ASP A 126 -15.97 7.37 0.24
CA ASP A 126 -16.71 7.98 -0.87
C ASP A 126 -17.82 7.08 -1.41
N ARG A 127 -17.73 5.75 -1.23
CA ARG A 127 -18.77 4.80 -1.67
C ARG A 127 -19.83 4.54 -0.60
N VAL A 128 -19.44 4.40 0.67
CA VAL A 128 -20.35 3.96 1.74
C VAL A 128 -20.93 5.13 2.53
N LEU A 129 -20.18 6.23 2.75
CA LEU A 129 -20.75 7.37 3.48
C LEU A 129 -21.95 8.01 2.77
N PRO A 130 -22.05 8.14 1.43
CA PRO A 130 -23.22 8.77 0.82
C PRO A 130 -24.52 8.03 1.14
N HIS A 131 -24.50 6.69 1.13
CA HIS A 131 -25.65 5.89 1.54
C HIS A 131 -25.94 6.06 3.04
N LEU A 132 -24.93 6.02 3.90
CA LEU A 132 -25.11 6.24 5.35
C LEU A 132 -25.61 7.66 5.68
N GLN A 133 -25.19 8.67 4.90
CA GLN A 133 -25.66 10.05 5.01
C GLN A 133 -27.14 10.18 4.65
N ALA A 134 -27.63 9.43 3.66
CA ALA A 134 -29.05 9.39 3.33
C ALA A 134 -29.91 8.84 4.48
N TYR A 135 -29.35 7.95 5.31
CA TYR A 135 -29.97 7.43 6.54
C TYR A 135 -29.71 8.31 7.78
N GLY A 136 -29.14 9.51 7.62
CA GLY A 136 -28.86 10.43 8.73
C GLY A 136 -27.70 10.00 9.65
N CYS A 137 -26.96 8.96 9.27
CA CYS A 137 -25.85 8.40 10.05
C CYS A 137 -24.51 8.91 9.49
N ARG A 138 -24.09 10.12 9.87
CA ARG A 138 -22.80 10.67 9.41
C ARG A 138 -21.69 10.42 10.45
N PRO A 139 -20.76 9.47 10.24
CA PRO A 139 -19.62 9.33 11.11
C PRO A 139 -18.68 10.54 10.97
N ARG A 140 -18.10 10.98 12.09
CA ARG A 140 -17.00 11.97 12.06
C ARG A 140 -15.78 11.35 11.37
N LEU A 141 -15.38 11.92 10.24
CA LEU A 141 -14.24 11.49 9.44
C LEU A 141 -12.97 12.21 9.89
N LEU A 142 -11.91 11.46 10.16
CA LEU A 142 -10.56 11.94 10.37
C LEU A 142 -9.65 11.36 9.29
N HIS A 143 -9.27 12.22 8.34
CA HIS A 143 -8.36 11.84 7.27
C HIS A 143 -6.91 12.12 7.66
N PHE A 144 -6.06 11.11 7.52
CA PHE A 144 -4.61 11.27 7.69
C PHE A 144 -3.97 11.40 6.33
N LYS A 145 -3.38 12.58 6.11
CA LYS A 145 -2.63 12.90 4.91
C LYS A 145 -1.33 12.08 4.86
N PRO A 146 -0.78 11.82 3.66
CA PRO A 146 0.58 11.31 3.52
C PRO A 146 1.59 12.23 4.23
N TYR A 147 2.69 11.65 4.72
CA TYR A 147 3.72 12.45 5.40
C TYR A 147 4.40 13.41 4.42
N SER A 148 4.63 14.63 4.89
CA SER A 148 5.42 15.64 4.20
C SER A 148 6.92 15.33 4.28
N GLN A 149 7.71 15.96 3.41
CA GLN A 149 9.17 15.85 3.44
C GLN A 149 9.77 16.07 4.85
N PRO A 150 9.50 17.19 5.55
CA PRO A 150 10.12 17.44 6.85
C PRO A 150 9.69 16.42 7.91
N GLU A 151 8.45 15.90 7.83
CA GLU A 151 7.98 14.85 8.74
C GLU A 151 8.70 13.52 8.51
N ILE A 152 8.90 13.12 7.24
CA ILE A 152 9.65 11.90 6.91
C ILE A 152 11.11 12.04 7.34
N GLU A 153 11.72 13.20 7.09
CA GLU A 153 13.09 13.48 7.51
C GLU A 153 13.25 13.41 9.03
N ALA A 154 12.32 14.00 9.79
CA ALA A 154 12.30 13.91 11.24
C ALA A 154 12.18 12.45 11.73
N ILE A 155 11.30 11.66 11.12
CA ILE A 155 11.14 10.23 11.43
C ILE A 155 12.41 9.45 11.12
N LEU A 156 13.04 9.70 9.97
CA LEU A 156 14.29 9.04 9.60
C LEU A 156 15.42 9.38 10.57
N ASN A 157 15.56 10.65 10.94
CA ASN A 157 16.58 11.09 11.89
C ASN A 157 16.35 10.51 13.29
N ASP A 158 15.11 10.45 13.77
CA ASP A 158 14.76 9.83 15.06
C ASP A 158 15.13 8.33 15.07
N ARG A 159 14.77 7.61 14.00
CA ARG A 159 15.01 6.16 13.91
C ARG A 159 16.45 5.78 13.60
N LEU A 160 17.17 6.62 12.87
CA LEU A 160 18.56 6.38 12.46
C LEU A 160 19.56 7.16 13.32
N HIS A 161 19.14 7.72 14.46
CA HIS A 161 20.01 8.48 15.35
C HIS A 161 21.25 7.68 15.75
N GLU A 162 21.08 6.39 16.07
CA GLU A 162 22.17 5.46 16.40
C GLU A 162 23.09 5.15 15.21
N CYS A 163 22.58 5.28 13.98
CA CYS A 163 23.28 5.03 12.71
C CYS A 163 23.71 6.32 11.98
N SER A 164 23.67 7.47 12.66
CA SER A 164 23.98 8.79 12.09
C SER A 164 25.41 8.89 11.50
N ALA A 165 26.33 8.05 11.95
CA ALA A 165 27.69 7.99 11.42
C ALA A 165 27.79 7.27 10.05
N VAL A 166 26.78 6.45 9.70
CA VAL A 166 26.76 5.57 8.53
C VAL A 166 26.00 6.22 7.37
N VAL A 167 24.95 7.01 7.64
CA VAL A 167 24.13 7.62 6.59
C VAL A 167 24.36 9.12 6.52
N GLN A 168 24.66 9.64 5.34
CA GLN A 168 24.88 11.08 5.16
C GLN A 168 23.55 11.86 5.30
N PRO A 169 23.53 13.02 5.97
CA PRO A 169 22.31 13.83 6.12
C PRO A 169 21.67 14.20 4.79
N LEU A 170 22.49 14.55 3.78
CA LEU A 170 22.02 14.87 2.43
C LEU A 170 21.33 13.66 1.75
N ALA A 171 21.73 12.44 2.09
CA ALA A 171 21.13 11.22 1.58
C ALA A 171 19.74 11.00 2.23
N LEU A 172 19.60 11.25 3.53
CA LEU A 172 18.31 11.22 4.22
C LEU A 172 17.34 12.26 3.67
N GLU A 173 17.79 13.49 3.46
CA GLU A 173 16.98 14.56 2.88
C GLU A 173 16.52 14.19 1.46
N PHE A 174 17.43 13.65 0.63
CA PHE A 174 17.09 13.18 -0.71
C PHE A 174 16.05 12.05 -0.68
N CYS A 175 16.21 11.08 0.22
CA CYS A 175 15.26 10.00 0.43
C CYS A 175 13.89 10.54 0.85
N ALA A 176 13.85 11.40 1.87
CA ALA A 176 12.62 11.99 2.38
C ALA A 176 11.87 12.76 1.29
N ARG A 177 12.58 13.58 0.51
CA ARG A 177 12.01 14.35 -0.60
C ARG A 177 11.44 13.45 -1.69
N LYS A 178 12.17 12.41 -2.09
CA LYS A 178 11.70 11.45 -3.10
C LYS A 178 10.49 10.66 -2.62
N VAL A 179 10.51 10.14 -1.39
CA VAL A 179 9.37 9.39 -0.85
C VAL A 179 8.15 10.27 -0.66
N ALA A 180 8.29 11.49 -0.14
CA ALA A 180 7.20 12.46 0.01
C ALA A 180 6.54 12.78 -1.34
N ALA A 181 7.33 12.97 -2.39
CA ALA A 181 6.82 13.27 -3.72
C ALA A 181 6.06 12.09 -4.38
N CYS A 182 6.51 10.86 -4.13
CA CYS A 182 5.90 9.68 -4.77
C CYS A 182 4.73 9.09 -3.96
N THR A 183 4.89 8.90 -2.65
CA THR A 183 3.97 8.07 -1.83
C THR A 183 3.63 8.67 -0.47
N GLY A 184 4.56 9.42 0.15
CA GLY A 184 4.43 9.91 1.52
C GLY A 184 4.34 8.80 2.57
N ASP A 185 4.90 7.61 2.28
CA ASP A 185 4.90 6.43 3.15
C ASP A 185 6.23 6.30 3.91
N ALA A 186 6.19 6.47 5.23
CA ALA A 186 7.39 6.39 6.08
C ALA A 186 8.01 4.98 6.13
N ARG A 187 7.22 3.92 5.91
CA ARG A 187 7.76 2.54 5.84
C ARG A 187 8.65 2.38 4.63
N LYS A 188 8.19 2.86 3.46
CA LYS A 188 9.00 2.85 2.24
C LYS A 188 10.30 3.62 2.43
N ALA A 189 10.27 4.78 3.09
CA ALA A 189 11.48 5.54 3.38
C ALA A 189 12.49 4.74 4.23
N LEU A 190 12.03 4.08 5.29
CA LEU A 190 12.87 3.22 6.13
C LEU A 190 13.39 1.99 5.36
N ASP A 191 12.56 1.34 4.55
CA ASP A 191 12.94 0.19 3.73
C ASP A 191 13.97 0.56 2.65
N ILE A 192 13.88 1.76 2.09
CA ILE A 192 14.87 2.29 1.15
C ILE A 192 16.20 2.55 1.86
N CYS A 193 16.18 3.19 3.04
CA CYS A 193 17.38 3.43 3.81
C CYS A 193 18.05 2.12 4.23
N ARG A 194 17.27 1.13 4.69
CA ARG A 194 17.76 -0.21 5.02
C ARG A 194 18.44 -0.87 3.82
N ARG A 195 17.79 -0.90 2.66
CA ARG A 195 18.40 -1.49 1.44
C ARG A 195 19.65 -0.74 0.99
N ALA A 196 19.69 0.58 1.15
CA ALA A 196 20.89 1.35 0.82
C ALA A 196 22.07 1.00 1.74
N ILE A 197 21.81 0.73 3.02
CA ILE A 197 22.81 0.20 3.96
C ILE A 197 23.26 -1.20 3.54
N GLU A 198 22.32 -2.10 3.19
CA GLU A 198 22.62 -3.46 2.74
C GLU A 198 23.51 -3.48 1.47
N VAL A 199 23.29 -2.57 0.52
CA VAL A 199 24.15 -2.41 -0.67
C VAL A 199 25.55 -1.98 -0.28
N VAL A 200 25.68 -0.97 0.60
CA VAL A 200 26.99 -0.52 1.08
C VAL A 200 27.71 -1.62 1.86
N GLU A 201 27.00 -2.39 2.69
CA GLU A 201 27.57 -3.54 3.38
C GLU A 201 28.09 -4.60 2.42
N HIS A 202 27.35 -4.90 1.36
CA HIS A 202 27.76 -5.85 0.33
C HIS A 202 29.04 -5.39 -0.38
N ASP A 203 29.07 -4.13 -0.84
CA ASP A 203 30.24 -3.55 -1.51
C ASP A 203 31.47 -3.53 -0.58
N THR A 204 31.26 -3.30 0.72
CA THR A 204 32.35 -3.29 1.71
C THR A 204 32.85 -4.70 2.04
N LYS A 205 31.97 -5.71 2.07
CA LYS A 205 32.35 -7.12 2.27
C LYS A 205 33.20 -7.65 1.12
N ASP A 206 32.91 -7.26 -0.11
CA ASP A 206 33.73 -7.61 -1.29
C ASP A 206 35.14 -7.01 -1.21
N ILE A 207 35.27 -5.80 -0.66
CA ILE A 207 36.55 -5.11 -0.44
C ILE A 207 37.38 -5.78 0.68
N LEU A 208 36.73 -6.38 1.68
CA LEU A 208 37.38 -7.02 2.83
C LEU A 208 37.83 -8.47 2.57
N THR A 209 37.70 -8.98 1.34
CA THR A 209 38.29 -10.28 0.97
C THR A 209 39.82 -10.22 1.02
N PRO A 210 40.51 -11.11 1.76
CA PRO A 210 41.97 -11.08 1.83
C PRO A 210 42.56 -11.39 0.45
N ARG A 211 43.18 -10.39 -0.20
CA ARG A 211 43.99 -10.64 -1.41
C ARG A 211 45.32 -11.27 -0.98
N PRO A 212 45.77 -12.39 -1.58
CA PRO A 212 46.89 -13.18 -1.09
C PRO A 212 48.27 -12.62 -1.45
N ARG A 213 48.47 -11.29 -1.52
CA ARG A 213 49.79 -10.71 -1.81
C ARG A 213 50.05 -9.44 -0.99
N HIS A 214 51.12 -9.53 -0.19
CA HIS A 214 51.76 -8.47 0.57
C HIS A 214 51.76 -7.11 -0.14
N GLY A 215 51.13 -6.14 0.52
CA GLY A 215 51.28 -4.72 0.25
C GLY A 215 50.64 -3.97 1.40
N TYR A 216 51.43 -3.14 2.09
CA TYR A 216 50.97 -2.20 3.11
C TYR A 216 49.71 -1.46 2.62
N ASN A 217 48.57 -1.56 3.32
CA ASN A 217 47.38 -0.76 3.03
C ASN A 217 47.58 0.64 3.65
N PRO A 218 47.75 1.73 2.86
CA PRO A 218 47.92 3.08 3.42
C PRO A 218 46.58 3.74 3.76
N GLY A 219 45.45 3.07 3.51
CA GLY A 219 44.12 3.60 3.79
C GLY A 219 43.49 2.86 4.96
N SER A 220 43.47 3.48 6.14
CA SER A 220 42.46 3.18 7.17
C SER A 220 41.09 2.99 6.49
N PRO A 221 40.28 1.98 6.87
CA PRO A 221 39.00 1.73 6.22
C PRO A 221 38.18 3.01 6.32
N ARG A 222 37.98 3.70 5.19
CA ARG A 222 37.05 4.84 5.14
C ARG A 222 35.71 4.28 5.60
N LYS A 223 35.15 4.85 6.67
CA LYS A 223 33.80 4.49 7.14
C LYS A 223 32.89 4.47 5.91
N ALA A 224 32.41 3.29 5.54
CA ALA A 224 31.54 3.13 4.40
C ALA A 224 30.26 3.91 4.72
N GLN A 225 30.05 5.01 4.00
CA GLN A 225 28.94 5.92 4.22
C GLN A 225 27.93 5.80 3.10
N VAL A 226 26.66 5.72 3.47
CA VAL A 226 25.53 5.76 2.54
C VAL A 226 25.36 7.18 2.03
N GLY A 227 25.90 7.44 0.84
CA GLY A 227 25.65 8.65 0.06
C GLY A 227 24.38 8.58 -0.80
N VAL A 228 24.06 9.71 -1.44
CA VAL A 228 22.89 9.88 -2.33
C VAL A 228 22.87 8.87 -3.49
N SER A 229 24.04 8.48 -4.00
CA SER A 229 24.18 7.50 -5.09
C SER A 229 23.56 6.14 -4.75
N HIS A 230 23.83 5.62 -3.55
CA HIS A 230 23.29 4.33 -3.10
C HIS A 230 21.78 4.38 -2.89
N ILE A 231 21.27 5.51 -2.41
CA ILE A 231 19.82 5.69 -2.29
C ILE A 231 19.19 5.76 -3.69
N SER A 232 19.80 6.47 -4.63
CA SER A 232 19.35 6.55 -6.02
C SER A 232 19.34 5.19 -6.73
N THR A 233 20.35 4.35 -6.50
CA THR A 233 20.38 3.00 -7.09
C THR A 233 19.28 2.11 -6.51
N VAL A 234 19.02 2.19 -5.20
CA VAL A 234 17.91 1.48 -4.57
C VAL A 234 16.57 1.96 -5.10
N PHE A 235 16.37 3.27 -5.29
CA PHE A 235 15.16 3.79 -5.93
C PHE A 235 14.98 3.24 -7.36
N GLY A 236 16.04 3.22 -8.17
CA GLY A 236 16.01 2.64 -9.52
C GLY A 236 15.73 1.13 -9.54
N ALA A 237 16.23 0.40 -8.53
CA ALA A 237 15.96 -1.04 -8.36
C ALA A 237 14.56 -1.34 -7.76
N SER A 238 13.92 -0.37 -7.09
CA SER A 238 12.64 -0.52 -6.39
C SER A 238 11.41 -0.51 -7.29
N GLY A 239 11.59 -0.38 -8.60
CA GLY A 239 10.50 -0.41 -9.57
C GLY A 239 10.21 0.96 -10.17
N GLU A 240 11.08 1.40 -11.07
CA GLU A 240 10.70 2.07 -12.32
C GLU A 240 11.64 1.61 -13.45
N PRO A 241 11.14 1.41 -14.69
CA PRO A 241 11.81 0.62 -15.70
C PRO A 241 12.79 1.45 -16.54
N ASP A 242 13.88 1.96 -15.95
CA ASP A 242 14.74 2.90 -16.70
C ASP A 242 15.72 2.26 -17.70
N THR A 243 15.72 0.94 -17.87
CA THR A 243 16.36 0.30 -19.02
C THR A 243 15.49 -0.81 -19.62
N LEU A 244 14.39 -0.42 -20.27
CA LEU A 244 13.74 -1.29 -21.25
C LEU A 244 14.73 -1.61 -22.40
N PRO A 245 14.98 -2.89 -22.73
CA PRO A 245 15.72 -3.29 -23.91
C PRO A 245 15.20 -2.57 -25.17
N LEU A 246 16.08 -2.30 -26.13
CA LEU A 246 15.76 -1.53 -27.35
C LEU A 246 14.50 -2.07 -28.07
N GLN A 247 14.39 -3.39 -28.19
CA GLN A 247 13.24 -4.08 -28.81
C GLN A 247 11.91 -3.83 -28.06
N GLN A 248 11.96 -3.76 -26.72
CA GLN A 248 10.79 -3.45 -25.89
C GLN A 248 10.37 -1.99 -26.03
N LYS A 249 11.33 -1.05 -26.15
CA LYS A 249 11.06 0.37 -26.43
C LYS A 249 10.43 0.56 -27.81
N LEU A 250 10.95 -0.12 -28.84
CA LEU A 250 10.40 -0.10 -30.20
C LEU A 250 8.96 -0.63 -30.24
N LEU A 251 8.68 -1.71 -29.51
CA LEU A 251 7.34 -2.28 -29.41
C LEU A 251 6.36 -1.31 -28.72
N LEU A 252 6.79 -0.66 -27.63
CA LEU A 252 5.98 0.34 -26.94
C LEU A 252 5.69 1.56 -27.84
N CYS A 253 6.68 2.01 -28.60
CA CYS A 253 6.50 3.06 -29.62
C CYS A 253 5.48 2.65 -30.70
N ALA A 254 5.52 1.40 -31.17
CA ALA A 254 4.56 0.89 -32.14
C ALA A 254 3.11 0.91 -31.60
N VAL A 255 2.93 0.53 -30.33
CA VAL A 255 1.64 0.62 -29.63
C VAL A 255 1.18 2.08 -29.56
N LEU A 256 2.04 2.99 -29.07
CA LEU A 256 1.73 4.41 -28.92
C LEU A 256 1.35 5.09 -30.24
N VAL A 257 2.11 4.83 -31.31
CA VAL A 257 1.81 5.35 -32.65
C VAL A 257 0.45 4.85 -33.13
N THR A 258 0.13 3.57 -32.88
CA THR A 258 -1.14 2.99 -33.31
C THR A 258 -2.32 3.57 -32.52
N ILE A 259 -2.15 3.79 -31.21
CA ILE A 259 -3.17 4.46 -30.38
C ILE A 259 -3.39 5.89 -30.85
N LYS A 260 -2.32 6.65 -31.10
CA LYS A 260 -2.41 8.06 -31.53
C LYS A 260 -3.02 8.22 -32.93
N THR A 261 -2.64 7.37 -33.88
CA THR A 261 -3.09 7.47 -35.28
C THR A 261 -4.50 6.94 -35.50
N LYS A 262 -4.89 5.86 -34.81
CA LYS A 262 -6.18 5.19 -35.03
C LYS A 262 -7.23 5.44 -33.95
N LYS A 263 -6.87 6.12 -32.84
CA LYS A 263 -7.74 6.35 -31.66
C LYS A 263 -8.40 5.09 -31.07
N LEU A 264 -7.87 3.91 -31.38
CA LEU A 264 -8.37 2.63 -30.87
C LEU A 264 -7.64 2.29 -29.57
N ARG A 265 -8.39 2.06 -28.48
CA ARG A 265 -7.84 1.62 -27.18
C ARG A 265 -7.38 0.17 -27.20
N ASP A 266 -8.03 -0.67 -28.01
CA ASP A 266 -7.72 -2.09 -28.17
C ASP A 266 -7.14 -2.34 -29.58
N ILE A 267 -5.89 -2.76 -29.68
CA ILE A 267 -5.20 -3.02 -30.96
C ILE A 267 -5.10 -4.53 -31.19
N PRO A 268 -5.56 -5.06 -32.35
CA PRO A 268 -5.36 -6.48 -32.66
C PRO A 268 -3.89 -6.78 -32.91
N GLN A 269 -3.40 -7.91 -32.39
CA GLN A 269 -2.01 -8.31 -32.37
C GLN A 269 -1.39 -8.37 -33.77
N GLY A 270 -2.14 -8.82 -34.78
CA GLY A 270 -1.65 -8.82 -36.17
C GLY A 270 -1.33 -7.43 -36.72
N LYS A 271 -2.15 -6.41 -36.40
CA LYS A 271 -1.87 -5.02 -36.83
C LYS A 271 -0.68 -4.44 -36.07
N LEU A 272 -0.53 -4.78 -34.79
CA LEU A 272 0.62 -4.34 -34.01
C LEU A 272 1.93 -4.93 -34.57
N GLN A 273 1.91 -6.21 -34.96
CA GLN A 273 3.05 -6.90 -35.55
C GLN A 273 3.47 -6.28 -36.89
N GLU A 274 2.52 -5.89 -37.75
CA GLU A 274 2.84 -5.18 -39.00
C GLU A 274 3.48 -3.82 -38.75
N VAL A 275 2.95 -3.02 -37.82
CA VAL A 275 3.48 -1.69 -37.49
C VAL A 275 4.88 -1.82 -36.90
N TYR A 276 5.07 -2.77 -35.98
CA TYR A 276 6.38 -3.10 -35.42
C TYR A 276 7.37 -3.50 -36.52
N GLY A 277 6.99 -4.40 -37.42
CA GLY A 277 7.83 -4.83 -38.54
C GLY A 277 8.23 -3.68 -39.49
N ARG A 278 7.33 -2.71 -39.74
CA ARG A 278 7.65 -1.51 -40.53
C ARG A 278 8.66 -0.61 -39.81
N ILE A 279 8.52 -0.43 -38.50
CA ILE A 279 9.44 0.36 -37.68
C ILE A 279 10.82 -0.31 -37.62
N CYS A 280 10.88 -1.62 -37.41
CA CYS A 280 12.13 -2.38 -37.38
C CYS A 280 12.85 -2.34 -38.74
N LYS A 281 12.13 -2.49 -39.86
CA LYS A 281 12.69 -2.32 -41.21
C LYS A 281 13.25 -0.92 -41.46
N LYS A 282 12.55 0.12 -40.99
CA LYS A 282 13.01 1.53 -41.13
C LYS A 282 14.30 1.80 -40.36
N HIS A 283 14.51 1.10 -39.25
CA HIS A 283 15.69 1.23 -38.40
C HIS A 283 16.76 0.14 -38.63
N GLN A 284 16.65 -0.65 -39.72
CA GLN A 284 17.59 -1.74 -40.06
C GLN A 284 17.79 -2.79 -38.95
N LEU A 285 16.74 -3.05 -38.15
CA LEU A 285 16.73 -4.07 -37.11
C LEU A 285 15.95 -5.29 -37.60
N PHE A 286 16.55 -6.47 -37.59
CA PHE A 286 15.88 -7.74 -37.87
C PHE A 286 15.21 -8.26 -36.59
N GLY A 287 13.95 -8.65 -36.67
CA GLY A 287 13.21 -9.26 -35.57
C GLY A 287 12.30 -10.36 -36.09
N ASP A 288 12.43 -11.56 -35.53
CA ASP A 288 11.65 -12.74 -35.94
C ASP A 288 10.24 -12.75 -35.32
N GLN A 289 9.32 -13.48 -35.95
CA GLN A 289 7.92 -13.55 -35.52
C GLN A 289 7.76 -14.24 -34.14
N SER A 290 8.66 -15.16 -33.78
CA SER A 290 8.72 -15.81 -32.47
C SER A 290 9.08 -14.83 -31.36
N ASP A 291 9.98 -13.89 -31.63
CA ASP A 291 10.49 -12.94 -30.64
C ASP A 291 9.43 -11.91 -30.27
N PHE A 292 8.54 -11.56 -31.20
CA PHE A 292 7.45 -10.61 -30.95
C PHE A 292 6.48 -11.08 -29.86
N GLN A 293 6.14 -12.38 -29.83
CA GLN A 293 5.26 -12.93 -28.80
C GLN A 293 5.93 -12.91 -27.42
N SER A 294 7.20 -13.30 -27.37
CA SER A 294 8.02 -13.26 -26.15
C SER A 294 8.17 -11.83 -25.62
N LEU A 295 8.40 -10.85 -26.50
CA LEU A 295 8.48 -9.43 -26.14
C LEU A 295 7.16 -8.88 -25.60
N CYS A 296 6.03 -9.28 -26.19
CA CYS A 296 4.70 -8.92 -25.70
C CYS A 296 4.44 -9.51 -24.31
N ALA A 297 4.81 -10.78 -24.08
CA ALA A 297 4.69 -11.42 -22.77
C ALA A 297 5.57 -10.76 -21.70
N LEU A 298 6.79 -10.34 -22.07
CA LEU A 298 7.70 -9.61 -21.17
C LEU A 298 7.16 -8.22 -20.79
N LEU A 299 6.54 -7.52 -21.74
CA LEU A 299 5.89 -6.23 -21.48
C LEU A 299 4.60 -6.38 -20.65
N GLU A 300 3.88 -7.49 -20.83
CA GLU A 300 2.74 -7.85 -20.00
C GLU A 300 3.15 -8.20 -18.57
N ALA A 301 4.24 -8.95 -18.39
CA ALA A 301 4.81 -9.25 -17.08
C ALA A 301 5.28 -8.00 -16.33
N ARG A 302 5.68 -6.95 -17.06
CA ARG A 302 6.00 -5.61 -16.51
C ARG A 302 4.78 -4.71 -16.32
N GLY A 303 3.58 -5.16 -16.69
CA GLY A 303 2.34 -4.40 -16.54
C GLY A 303 2.18 -3.21 -17.49
N LEU A 304 3.02 -3.09 -18.52
CA LEU A 304 3.01 -1.96 -19.48
C LEU A 304 1.97 -2.14 -20.61
N ILE A 305 1.63 -3.40 -20.92
CA ILE A 305 0.64 -3.76 -21.94
C ILE A 305 -0.24 -4.87 -21.36
N ARG A 306 -1.54 -4.85 -21.66
CA ARG A 306 -2.46 -5.94 -21.30
C ARG A 306 -2.90 -6.69 -22.54
N ILE A 307 -2.69 -8.01 -22.56
CA ILE A 307 -3.05 -8.86 -23.71
C ILE A 307 -4.33 -9.63 -23.38
N LYS A 308 -5.42 -9.32 -24.08
CA LYS A 308 -6.64 -10.15 -24.04
C LYS A 308 -6.44 -11.32 -25.00
N LYS A 309 -6.21 -12.52 -24.45
CA LYS A 309 -6.04 -13.76 -25.24
C LYS A 309 -7.36 -14.17 -25.90
N HIS A 310 -7.31 -14.47 -27.20
CA HIS A 310 -8.42 -15.01 -28.00
C HIS A 310 -8.01 -16.36 -28.61
N ARG A 311 -8.99 -17.19 -29.00
CA ARG A 311 -8.77 -18.57 -29.52
C ARG A 311 -7.90 -18.63 -30.79
N GLU A 312 -7.79 -17.51 -31.51
CA GLU A 312 -6.85 -17.33 -32.62
C GLU A 312 -5.82 -16.27 -32.24
N ILE A 313 -4.53 -16.60 -32.40
CA ILE A 313 -3.39 -15.75 -32.02
C ILE A 313 -3.43 -14.38 -32.74
N ARG A 314 -3.99 -14.33 -33.95
CA ARG A 314 -4.14 -13.10 -34.75
C ARG A 314 -5.19 -12.11 -34.19
N LEU A 315 -6.10 -12.58 -33.34
CA LEU A 315 -7.22 -11.80 -32.79
C LEU A 315 -6.99 -11.33 -31.34
N CYS A 316 -5.87 -11.70 -30.71
CA CYS A 316 -5.49 -11.19 -29.40
C CYS A 316 -5.41 -9.66 -29.42
N LYS A 317 -5.94 -8.98 -28.41
CA LYS A 317 -5.95 -7.51 -28.34
C LYS A 317 -4.93 -7.03 -27.31
N ALA A 318 -4.00 -6.19 -27.73
CA ALA A 318 -3.06 -5.49 -26.85
C ALA A 318 -3.58 -4.05 -26.63
N GLY A 319 -3.77 -3.67 -25.37
CA GLY A 319 -4.11 -2.31 -24.95
C GLY A 319 -3.08 -1.76 -23.98
N GLY A 320 -2.82 -0.45 -24.04
CA GLY A 320 -1.97 0.22 -23.05
C GLY A 320 -2.68 0.34 -21.70
N THR A 321 -1.97 0.08 -20.62
CA THR A 321 -2.45 0.32 -19.25
C THR A 321 -2.34 1.81 -18.95
N THR A 322 -3.48 2.49 -18.79
CA THR A 322 -3.52 3.84 -18.20
C THR A 322 -3.45 3.68 -16.69
N HIS A 323 -2.26 3.90 -16.12
CA HIS A 323 -2.10 4.35 -14.74
C HIS A 323 -1.68 5.80 -14.78
#